data_AF-A0A5B8NIN9-F1
#
_entry.id   AF-A0A5B8NIN9-F1
#
_cell.length_a   1.000
_cell.length_b   1.000
_cell.length_c   1.000
_cell.angle_alpha   90.00
_cell.angle_beta   90.00
_cell.angle_gamma   90.00
#
_symmetry.space_group_name_H-M   'P 1'
#
loop_
_entity.id
_entity.type
_entity.pdbx_description
1 polymer ?
#
loop_
_entity_poly.entity_id
_entity_poly.type
_entity_poly.pdbx_seq_one_letter_code
_entity_poly.pdbx_strand_id
1 'polypeptide(L)'
;MVKPEHQTRFIAGRGILRYLIGNYLNLEPQKVEFTYRDRGKPILTENNTSPPLQFNVSHSHNLGLYAFAYSDYEIGIDVELMRPVSNVLSLAKRFFTEKEASYLESLSSPEQIETFFQFWTAKEAYLKATGEGLAGLENIEVMVSSSHSKQVEVSYSNQPVTLLSLALTDNFVATVACLGDECFKFDSLNTQQSEKMLPLLPSDACHYLQLIVTDLDR
;
A
#
# COMPACT_ATOMS: atom_id res chain seq x y z
N MET A 1 15.94 -17.39 11.49
CA MET A 1 15.17 -17.47 12.76
C MET A 1 14.28 -16.24 12.80
N VAL A 2 12.97 -16.39 12.59
CA VAL A 2 12.02 -15.26 12.62
C VAL A 2 11.92 -14.80 14.07
N LYS A 3 12.17 -13.51 14.36
CA LYS A 3 12.03 -13.00 15.74
C LYS A 3 10.57 -13.16 16.20
N PRO A 4 10.31 -13.57 17.45
CA PRO A 4 8.95 -13.76 17.97
C PRO A 4 8.01 -12.56 17.74
N GLU A 5 8.55 -11.35 17.83
CA GLU A 5 7.84 -10.08 17.56
C GLU A 5 7.23 -10.01 16.15
N HIS A 6 7.93 -10.50 15.12
CA HIS A 6 7.40 -10.53 13.76
C HIS A 6 6.23 -11.51 13.62
N GLN A 7 6.27 -12.64 14.33
CA GLN A 7 5.19 -13.62 14.32
C GLN A 7 3.95 -13.06 15.02
N THR A 8 4.12 -12.41 16.17
CA THR A 8 3.02 -11.77 16.91
C THR A 8 2.34 -10.70 16.07
N ARG A 9 3.11 -9.77 15.47
CA ARG A 9 2.56 -8.72 14.60
C ARG A 9 1.87 -9.27 13.37
N PHE A 10 2.39 -10.35 12.79
CA PHE A 10 1.73 -11.03 11.67
C PHE A 10 0.36 -11.59 12.09
N ILE A 11 0.28 -12.26 13.24
CA ILE A 11 -0.97 -12.79 13.78
C ILE A 11 -1.97 -11.66 14.08
N ALA A 12 -1.52 -10.63 14.81
CA ALA A 12 -2.33 -9.46 15.14
C ALA A 12 -2.87 -8.78 13.86
N GLY A 13 -1.98 -8.51 12.92
CA GLY A 13 -2.33 -7.88 11.66
C GLY A 13 -3.34 -8.67 10.84
N ARG A 14 -3.28 -10.01 10.90
CA ARG A 14 -4.24 -10.88 10.21
C ARG A 14 -5.57 -11.02 10.95
N GLY A 15 -5.58 -10.95 12.27
CA GLY A 15 -6.79 -10.85 13.08
C GLY A 15 -7.55 -9.55 12.80
N ILE A 16 -6.84 -8.41 12.80
CA ILE A 16 -7.38 -7.10 12.45
C ILE A 16 -7.98 -7.11 11.04
N LEU A 17 -7.26 -7.65 10.06
CA LEU A 17 -7.74 -7.71 8.68
C LEU A 17 -9.06 -8.48 8.55
N ARG A 18 -9.18 -9.64 9.21
CA ARG A 18 -10.43 -10.42 9.25
C ARG A 18 -11.55 -9.64 9.92
N TYR A 19 -11.26 -8.94 11.01
CA TYR A 19 -12.24 -8.10 11.70
C TYR A 19 -12.76 -6.98 10.80
N LEU A 20 -11.86 -6.25 10.14
CA LEU A 20 -12.22 -5.15 9.24
C LEU A 20 -13.06 -5.65 8.06
N ILE A 21 -12.61 -6.72 7.37
CA ILE A 21 -13.35 -7.30 6.24
C ILE A 21 -14.71 -7.86 6.69
N GLY A 22 -14.76 -8.52 7.85
CA GLY A 22 -16.00 -9.03 8.41
C GLY A 22 -17.05 -7.92 8.54
N ASN A 23 -16.65 -6.73 8.98
CA ASN A 23 -17.57 -5.60 9.06
C ASN A 23 -18.03 -5.10 7.67
N TYR A 24 -17.17 -5.08 6.64
CA TYR A 24 -17.59 -4.73 5.27
C TYR A 24 -18.56 -5.75 4.67
N LEU A 25 -18.36 -7.04 4.95
CA LEU A 25 -19.15 -8.14 4.38
C LEU A 25 -20.33 -8.57 5.27
N ASN A 26 -20.49 -7.95 6.44
CA ASN A 26 -21.42 -8.37 7.49
C ASN A 26 -21.25 -9.86 7.88
N LEU A 27 -19.99 -10.27 8.07
CA LEU A 27 -19.58 -11.61 8.47
C LEU A 27 -18.83 -11.58 9.80
N GLU A 28 -18.93 -12.66 10.56
CA GLU A 28 -18.03 -12.88 11.70
C GLU A 28 -16.58 -13.00 11.20
N PRO A 29 -15.57 -12.46 11.91
CA PRO A 29 -14.18 -12.46 11.43
C PRO A 29 -13.65 -13.85 11.10
N GLN A 30 -14.07 -14.89 11.83
CA GLN A 30 -13.65 -16.27 11.61
C GLN A 30 -14.21 -16.88 10.31
N LYS A 31 -15.30 -16.33 9.77
CA LYS A 31 -15.93 -16.76 8.51
C LYS A 31 -15.32 -16.08 7.28
N VAL A 32 -14.42 -15.12 7.47
CA VAL A 32 -13.70 -14.49 6.36
C VAL A 32 -12.65 -15.46 5.82
N GLU A 33 -12.93 -16.01 4.65
CA GLU A 33 -12.06 -16.93 3.92
C GLU A 33 -11.24 -16.22 2.86
N PHE A 34 -9.95 -16.57 2.79
CA PHE A 34 -9.03 -16.07 1.79
C PHE A 34 -8.59 -17.21 0.88
N THR A 35 -8.49 -16.91 -0.40
CA THR A 35 -7.64 -17.65 -1.33
C THR A 35 -6.47 -16.76 -1.77
N TYR A 36 -5.53 -17.31 -2.52
CA TYR A 36 -4.28 -16.63 -2.88
C TYR A 36 -4.02 -16.73 -4.37
N ARG A 37 -3.64 -15.60 -4.99
CA ARG A 37 -3.08 -15.59 -6.34
C ARG A 37 -1.69 -16.24 -6.35
N ASP A 38 -1.17 -16.54 -7.53
CA ASP A 38 0.07 -17.31 -7.76
C ASP A 38 1.28 -16.86 -6.93
N ARG A 39 1.41 -15.57 -6.64
CA ARG A 39 2.53 -15.00 -5.87
C ARG A 39 2.13 -14.54 -4.46
N GLY A 40 1.02 -15.06 -3.93
CA GLY A 40 0.63 -14.92 -2.52
C GLY A 40 -0.20 -13.69 -2.17
N LYS A 41 -0.71 -12.92 -3.16
CA LYS A 41 -1.69 -11.85 -2.88
C LYS A 41 -3.00 -12.49 -2.36
N PRO A 42 -3.44 -12.18 -1.13
CA PRO A 42 -4.69 -12.70 -0.61
C PRO A 42 -5.88 -12.02 -1.30
N ILE A 43 -6.89 -12.80 -1.64
CA ILE A 43 -8.19 -12.34 -2.15
C ILE A 43 -9.32 -13.03 -1.40
N LEU A 44 -10.53 -12.50 -1.45
CA LEU A 44 -11.71 -13.13 -0.84
C LEU A 44 -12.15 -14.34 -1.66
N THR A 45 -12.46 -15.46 -0.99
CA THR A 45 -13.05 -16.63 -1.65
C THR A 45 -14.45 -16.32 -2.16
N GLU A 46 -15.26 -15.65 -1.34
CA GLU A 46 -16.59 -15.16 -1.70
C GLU A 46 -16.62 -13.63 -1.58
N ASN A 47 -16.91 -12.96 -2.70
CA ASN A 47 -16.98 -11.50 -2.77
C ASN A 47 -18.32 -11.09 -3.39
N ASN A 48 -19.37 -11.14 -2.57
CA ASN A 48 -20.76 -10.99 -3.01
C ASN A 48 -21.20 -9.51 -3.12
N THR A 49 -20.26 -8.57 -3.13
CA THR A 49 -20.56 -7.14 -3.27
C THR A 49 -20.47 -6.73 -4.74
N SER A 50 -21.19 -5.69 -5.11
CA SER A 50 -21.18 -5.15 -6.47
C SER A 50 -21.04 -3.63 -6.41
N PRO A 51 -19.87 -3.05 -6.78
CA PRO A 51 -18.65 -3.73 -7.23
C PRO A 51 -17.97 -4.57 -6.14
N PRO A 52 -17.05 -5.49 -6.50
CA PRO A 52 -16.38 -6.35 -5.53
C PRO A 52 -15.54 -5.54 -4.52
N LEU A 53 -15.47 -6.01 -3.29
CA LEU A 53 -14.62 -5.42 -2.25
C LEU A 53 -13.17 -5.78 -2.52
N GLN A 54 -12.36 -4.76 -2.81
CA GLN A 54 -10.92 -4.85 -2.96
C GLN A 54 -10.24 -4.50 -1.65
N PHE A 55 -9.17 -5.22 -1.31
CA PHE A 55 -8.37 -4.90 -0.15
C PHE A 55 -6.88 -5.14 -0.38
N ASN A 56 -6.06 -4.42 0.35
CA ASN A 56 -4.63 -4.70 0.45
C ASN A 56 -4.11 -4.34 1.85
N VAL A 57 -2.99 -4.95 2.24
CA VAL A 57 -2.38 -4.78 3.55
C VAL A 57 -0.87 -4.62 3.41
N SER A 58 -0.30 -3.68 4.15
CA SER A 58 1.13 -3.59 4.36
C SER A 58 1.44 -3.29 5.82
N HIS A 59 2.64 -3.61 6.27
CA HIS A 59 3.09 -3.27 7.61
C HIS A 59 4.58 -2.97 7.61
N SER A 60 5.00 -2.01 8.43
CA SER A 60 6.41 -1.76 8.71
C SER A 60 6.59 -1.42 10.17
N HIS A 61 7.54 -2.10 10.82
CA HIS A 61 7.70 -2.09 12.28
C HIS A 61 6.41 -2.44 13.01
N ASN A 62 5.88 -1.54 13.84
CA ASN A 62 4.64 -1.71 14.58
C ASN A 62 3.42 -1.17 13.81
N LEU A 63 3.59 -0.50 12.67
CA LEU A 63 2.48 0.11 11.94
C LEU A 63 1.89 -0.90 10.96
N GLY A 64 0.58 -1.16 11.08
CA GLY A 64 -0.24 -1.85 10.10
C GLY A 64 -1.05 -0.85 9.27
N LEU A 65 -1.05 -1.00 7.95
CA LEU A 65 -1.82 -0.21 7.02
C LEU A 65 -2.74 -1.14 6.22
N TYR A 66 -4.01 -0.76 6.12
CA TYR A 66 -5.04 -1.50 5.40
C TYR A 66 -5.76 -0.57 4.44
N ALA A 67 -6.00 -1.05 3.24
CA ALA A 67 -6.75 -0.34 2.20
C ALA A 67 -7.98 -1.13 1.79
N PHE A 68 -9.08 -0.43 1.58
CA PHE A 68 -10.36 -0.98 1.14
C PHE A 68 -11.02 -0.08 0.10
N ALA A 69 -11.61 -0.69 -0.92
CA ALA A 69 -12.42 0.00 -1.91
C ALA A 69 -13.45 -0.95 -2.52
N TYR A 70 -14.64 -0.47 -2.86
CA TYR A 70 -15.56 -1.20 -3.74
C TYR A 70 -15.21 -0.84 -5.19
N SER A 71 -14.63 -1.78 -5.94
CA SER A 71 -14.09 -1.50 -7.28
C SER A 71 -13.84 -2.76 -8.10
N ASP A 72 -13.97 -2.63 -9.41
CA ASP A 72 -13.48 -3.64 -10.38
C ASP A 72 -11.96 -3.56 -10.59
N TYR A 73 -11.31 -2.50 -10.07
CA TYR A 73 -9.88 -2.27 -10.19
C TYR A 73 -9.10 -2.78 -8.98
N GLU A 74 -7.98 -3.45 -9.23
CA GLU A 74 -7.11 -3.97 -8.19
C GLU A 74 -6.35 -2.82 -7.49
N ILE A 75 -6.24 -2.93 -6.16
CA ILE A 75 -5.48 -1.99 -5.34
C ILE A 75 -4.27 -2.67 -4.69
N GLY A 76 -3.26 -1.86 -4.40
CA GLY A 76 -2.07 -2.25 -3.65
C GLY A 76 -1.59 -1.12 -2.75
N ILE A 77 -1.03 -1.48 -1.60
CA ILE A 77 -0.43 -0.51 -0.69
C ILE A 77 0.93 -0.96 -0.20
N ASP A 78 1.80 0.01 0.04
CA ASP A 78 3.03 -0.23 0.78
C ASP A 78 3.30 0.88 1.80
N VAL A 79 4.02 0.53 2.87
CA VAL A 79 4.36 1.44 3.94
C VAL A 79 5.73 1.09 4.48
N GLU A 80 6.59 2.08 4.67
CA GLU A 80 7.94 1.89 5.20
C GLU A 80 8.31 2.96 6.23
N LEU A 81 8.98 2.52 7.30
CA LEU A 81 9.64 3.41 8.25
C LEU A 81 10.92 3.95 7.59
N MET A 82 10.95 5.25 7.36
CA MET A 82 12.13 5.98 6.93
C MET A 82 13.20 5.87 8.02
N ARG A 83 14.36 5.37 7.62
CA ARG A 83 15.52 5.14 8.50
C ARG A 83 16.81 5.40 7.74
N PRO A 84 17.93 5.71 8.42
CA PRO A 84 19.22 5.81 7.76
C PRO A 84 19.57 4.54 6.98
N VAL A 85 20.02 4.70 5.73
CA VAL A 85 20.45 3.61 4.85
C VAL A 85 21.88 3.89 4.40
N SER A 86 22.84 3.06 4.83
CA SER A 86 24.29 3.29 4.65
C SER A 86 24.82 3.22 3.20
N ASN A 87 23.94 3.00 2.22
CA ASN A 87 24.29 2.71 0.84
C ASN A 87 23.09 2.88 -0.10
N VAL A 88 22.29 3.93 0.14
CA VAL A 88 21.05 4.23 -0.58
C VAL A 88 21.23 4.26 -2.10
N LEU A 89 22.31 4.87 -2.59
CA LEU A 89 22.60 4.97 -4.03
C LEU A 89 22.93 3.60 -4.66
N SER A 90 23.63 2.72 -3.93
CA SER A 90 23.91 1.36 -4.42
C SER A 90 22.64 0.51 -4.49
N LEU A 91 21.71 0.71 -3.56
CA LEU A 91 20.40 0.05 -3.60
C LEU A 91 19.54 0.61 -4.74
N ALA A 92 19.54 1.93 -4.93
CA ALA A 92 18.86 2.56 -6.05
C ALA A 92 19.32 1.99 -7.39
N LYS A 93 20.64 1.90 -7.62
CA LYS A 93 21.21 1.29 -8.85
C LYS A 93 20.81 -0.17 -9.08
N ARG A 94 20.42 -0.89 -8.02
CA ARG A 94 20.04 -2.30 -8.09
C ARG A 94 18.55 -2.49 -8.37
N PHE A 95 17.70 -1.61 -7.84
CA PHE A 95 16.24 -1.81 -7.83
C PHE A 95 15.46 -0.77 -8.64
N PHE A 96 16.08 0.35 -9.00
CA PHE A 96 15.47 1.46 -9.72
C PHE A 96 16.03 1.59 -11.12
N THR A 97 15.33 2.34 -11.98
CA THR A 97 15.80 2.66 -13.32
C THR A 97 17.01 3.59 -13.26
N GLU A 98 17.76 3.67 -14.35
CA GLU A 98 18.91 4.58 -14.45
C GLU A 98 18.51 6.05 -14.21
N LYS A 99 17.31 6.46 -14.67
CA LYS A 99 16.81 7.81 -14.47
C LYS A 99 16.48 8.09 -13.00
N GLU A 100 15.80 7.16 -12.33
CA GLU A 100 15.48 7.25 -10.89
C GLU A 100 16.74 7.28 -10.04
N ALA A 101 17.71 6.41 -10.34
CA ALA A 101 19.00 6.37 -9.64
C ALA A 101 19.80 7.67 -9.86
N SER A 102 19.84 8.19 -11.08
CA SER A 102 20.51 9.46 -11.40
C SER A 102 19.83 10.66 -10.72
N TYR A 103 18.50 10.65 -10.63
CA TYR A 103 17.74 11.67 -9.90
C TYR A 103 18.11 11.65 -8.42
N LEU A 104 18.14 10.48 -7.77
CA LEU A 104 18.59 10.35 -6.38
C LEU A 104 20.03 10.86 -6.19
N GLU A 105 20.96 10.54 -7.08
CA GLU A 105 22.35 11.01 -7.01
C GLU A 105 22.47 12.54 -7.03
N SER A 106 21.50 13.25 -7.62
CA SER A 106 21.47 14.71 -7.69
C SER A 106 20.97 15.42 -6.42
N LEU A 107 20.36 14.68 -5.49
CA LEU A 107 19.74 15.20 -4.27
C LEU A 107 20.73 15.27 -3.10
N SER A 108 20.39 16.07 -2.07
CA SER A 108 21.14 16.06 -0.80
C SER A 108 20.92 14.74 -0.03
N SER A 109 21.83 14.38 0.88
CA SER A 109 21.73 13.09 1.61
C SER A 109 20.41 12.87 2.36
N PRO A 110 19.78 13.87 3.02
CA PRO A 110 18.46 13.68 3.62
C PRO A 110 17.37 13.41 2.57
N GLU A 111 17.34 14.18 1.49
CA GLU A 111 16.38 14.04 0.40
C GLU A 111 16.55 12.69 -0.33
N GLN A 112 17.78 12.20 -0.48
CA GLN A 112 18.06 10.88 -1.05
C GLN A 112 17.34 9.75 -0.30
N ILE A 113 17.30 9.82 1.04
CA ILE A 113 16.65 8.78 1.84
C ILE A 113 15.14 8.86 1.66
N GLU A 114 14.56 10.05 1.76
CA GLU A 114 13.13 10.27 1.59
C GLU A 114 12.65 9.83 0.20
N THR A 115 13.30 10.32 -0.86
CA THR A 115 12.96 9.96 -2.24
C THR A 115 13.19 8.48 -2.53
N PHE A 116 14.22 7.86 -1.92
CA PHE A 116 14.43 6.42 -2.05
C PHE A 116 13.23 5.63 -1.52
N PHE A 117 12.75 5.97 -0.32
CA PHE A 117 11.59 5.28 0.24
C PHE A 117 10.30 5.60 -0.53
N GLN A 118 10.13 6.82 -1.08
CA GLN A 118 9.00 7.14 -1.96
C GLN A 118 8.98 6.26 -3.22
N PHE A 119 10.12 6.10 -3.90
CA PHE A 119 10.23 5.20 -5.05
C PHE A 119 10.01 3.74 -4.65
N TRP A 120 10.57 3.32 -3.52
CA TRP A 120 10.41 1.98 -3.00
C TRP A 120 8.94 1.64 -2.75
N THR A 121 8.24 2.44 -1.93
CA THR A 121 6.83 2.18 -1.60
C THR A 121 5.93 2.30 -2.83
N ALA A 122 6.24 3.19 -3.77
CA ALA A 122 5.51 3.31 -5.03
C ALA A 122 5.57 2.02 -5.86
N LYS A 123 6.76 1.46 -6.05
CA LYS A 123 6.93 0.24 -6.81
C LYS A 123 6.36 -0.98 -6.08
N GLU A 124 6.57 -1.11 -4.76
CA GLU A 124 6.00 -2.19 -3.96
C GLU A 124 4.46 -2.16 -3.95
N ALA A 125 3.85 -0.97 -3.79
CA ALA A 125 2.41 -0.81 -3.85
C ALA A 125 1.86 -1.26 -5.21
N TYR A 126 2.54 -0.89 -6.30
CA TYR A 126 2.18 -1.34 -7.65
C TYR A 126 2.25 -2.88 -7.78
N LEU A 127 3.35 -3.50 -7.36
CA LEU A 127 3.50 -4.96 -7.45
C LEU A 127 2.49 -5.72 -6.60
N LYS A 128 2.10 -5.14 -5.46
CA LYS A 128 1.01 -5.66 -4.63
C LYS A 128 -0.35 -5.47 -5.27
N ALA A 129 -0.54 -4.43 -6.08
CA ALA A 129 -1.76 -4.25 -6.85
C ALA A 129 -1.88 -5.31 -7.95
N THR A 130 -0.82 -5.53 -8.74
CA THR A 130 -0.83 -6.55 -9.81
C THR A 130 -0.82 -7.99 -9.29
N GLY A 131 -0.26 -8.20 -8.09
CA GLY A 131 0.00 -9.55 -7.57
C GLY A 131 1.19 -10.22 -8.24
N GLU A 132 2.04 -9.47 -8.94
CA GLU A 132 3.25 -9.99 -9.60
C GLU A 132 4.45 -10.09 -8.64
N GLY A 133 4.41 -9.55 -7.42
CA GLY A 133 5.59 -9.63 -6.53
C GLY A 133 6.86 -9.01 -7.16
N LEU A 134 8.04 -9.22 -6.56
CA LEU A 134 9.26 -8.42 -6.83
C LEU A 134 9.85 -8.50 -8.26
N ALA A 135 9.38 -9.41 -9.12
CA ALA A 135 9.91 -9.55 -10.47
C ALA A 135 9.34 -8.43 -11.36
N GLY A 136 10.20 -7.52 -11.87
CA GLY A 136 9.81 -6.44 -12.79
C GLY A 136 9.98 -5.03 -12.26
N LEU A 137 10.50 -4.85 -11.03
CA LEU A 137 10.83 -3.54 -10.44
C LEU A 137 11.69 -2.66 -11.35
N GLU A 138 12.62 -3.29 -12.08
CA GLU A 138 13.57 -2.67 -12.99
C GLU A 138 12.93 -2.11 -14.27
N ASN A 139 11.72 -2.55 -14.61
CA ASN A 139 11.02 -2.14 -15.82
C ASN A 139 9.98 -1.03 -15.55
N ILE A 140 9.72 -0.71 -14.28
CA ILE A 140 8.75 0.31 -13.87
C ILE A 140 9.49 1.62 -13.65
N GLU A 141 9.10 2.70 -14.33
CA GLU A 141 9.65 4.03 -14.07
C GLU A 141 8.59 4.87 -13.34
N VAL A 142 8.88 5.25 -12.10
CA VAL A 142 8.06 6.14 -11.27
C VAL A 142 8.60 7.56 -11.41
N MET A 143 7.77 8.49 -11.90
CA MET A 143 8.13 9.90 -11.99
C MET A 143 7.49 10.70 -10.86
N VAL A 144 8.22 10.97 -9.78
CA VAL A 144 7.72 11.83 -8.71
C VAL A 144 7.70 13.28 -9.22
N SER A 145 6.51 13.88 -9.32
CA SER A 145 6.37 15.31 -9.59
C SER A 145 6.57 16.08 -8.28
N SER A 146 7.41 17.11 -8.30
CA SER A 146 7.74 17.93 -7.13
C SER A 146 6.62 18.90 -6.71
N SER A 147 5.40 18.75 -7.25
CA SER A 147 4.28 19.60 -6.85
C SER A 147 3.72 19.09 -5.53
N HIS A 148 3.33 20.02 -4.66
CA HIS A 148 2.80 19.76 -3.31
C HIS A 148 1.50 18.92 -3.28
N SER A 149 1.04 18.46 -4.44
CA SER A 149 0.02 17.44 -4.66
C SER A 149 0.65 16.05 -4.53
N LYS A 150 0.32 15.33 -3.45
CA LYS A 150 0.84 14.01 -3.08
C LYS A 150 0.48 12.85 -4.05
N GLN A 151 0.20 13.14 -5.31
CA GLN A 151 -0.26 12.20 -6.33
C GLN A 151 0.77 12.12 -7.45
N VAL A 152 1.19 10.91 -7.74
CA VAL A 152 2.17 10.60 -8.79
C VAL A 152 1.48 9.66 -9.77
N GLU A 153 1.19 10.15 -10.97
CA GLU A 153 0.69 9.27 -12.03
C GLU A 153 1.86 8.52 -12.66
N VAL A 154 1.72 7.20 -12.77
CA VAL A 154 2.75 6.34 -13.37
C VAL A 154 2.11 5.51 -14.45
N SER A 155 2.68 5.54 -15.65
CA SER A 155 2.30 4.64 -16.73
C SER A 155 3.28 3.49 -16.77
N TYR A 156 2.80 2.26 -16.57
CA TYR A 156 3.62 1.06 -16.71
C TYR A 156 2.99 0.09 -17.70
N SER A 157 3.80 -0.44 -18.63
CA SER A 157 3.36 -1.39 -19.66
C SER A 157 2.13 -0.91 -20.46
N ASN A 158 2.00 0.40 -20.68
CA ASN A 158 0.83 1.07 -21.29
C ASN A 158 -0.51 0.85 -20.55
N GLN A 159 -0.46 0.43 -19.29
CA GLN A 159 -1.63 0.38 -18.41
C GLN A 159 -1.66 1.64 -17.54
N PRO A 160 -2.84 2.26 -17.37
CA PRO A 160 -3.03 3.39 -16.47
C PRO A 160 -2.86 2.94 -15.02
N VAL A 161 -1.97 3.58 -14.27
CA VAL A 161 -1.82 3.37 -12.84
C VAL A 161 -1.80 4.71 -12.12
N THR A 162 -2.64 4.83 -11.12
CA THR A 162 -2.60 5.97 -10.21
C THR A 162 -1.79 5.58 -8.98
N LEU A 163 -0.70 6.29 -8.70
CA LEU A 163 0.01 6.19 -7.42
C LEU A 163 -0.29 7.41 -6.55
N LEU A 164 -0.63 7.18 -5.30
CA LEU A 164 -0.87 8.22 -4.32
C LEU A 164 0.12 8.03 -3.17
N SER A 165 1.06 8.97 -3.03
CA SER A 165 1.98 8.98 -1.91
C SER A 165 1.29 9.55 -0.67
N LEU A 166 1.58 8.99 0.49
CA LEU A 166 0.96 9.33 1.75
C LEU A 166 2.04 9.53 2.81
N ALA A 167 2.03 10.70 3.43
CA ALA A 167 2.71 10.91 4.70
C ALA A 167 1.73 10.53 5.82
N LEU A 168 1.94 9.36 6.44
CA LEU A 168 1.06 8.86 7.51
C LEU A 168 1.42 9.49 8.87
N THR A 169 2.71 9.55 9.17
CA THR A 169 3.32 10.18 10.35
C THR A 169 4.72 10.68 9.95
N ASP A 170 5.41 11.41 10.83
CA ASP A 170 6.68 12.08 10.51
C ASP A 170 7.77 11.16 9.93
N ASN A 171 7.73 9.85 10.22
CA ASN A 171 8.77 8.91 9.79
C ASN A 171 8.26 7.78 8.89
N PHE A 172 6.97 7.74 8.53
CA PHE A 172 6.43 6.69 7.67
C PHE A 172 5.97 7.27 6.34
N VAL A 173 6.52 6.72 5.26
CA VAL A 173 6.01 6.94 3.91
C VAL A 173 5.20 5.74 3.49
N ALA A 174 4.07 6.00 2.84
CA ALA A 174 3.24 4.97 2.25
C ALA A 174 2.86 5.36 0.82
N THR A 175 2.52 4.37 0.01
CA THR A 175 1.94 4.59 -1.32
C THR A 175 0.74 3.69 -1.50
N VAL A 176 -0.27 4.21 -2.19
CA VAL A 176 -1.39 3.42 -2.73
C VAL A 176 -1.26 3.37 -4.23
N ALA A 177 -1.45 2.19 -4.81
CA ALA A 177 -1.56 1.96 -6.24
C ALA A 177 -2.98 1.49 -6.60
N CYS A 178 -3.55 2.07 -7.66
CA CYS A 178 -4.78 1.63 -8.29
C CYS A 178 -4.49 1.32 -9.77
N LEU A 179 -4.89 0.12 -10.23
CA LEU A 179 -4.75 -0.29 -11.63
C LEU A 179 -6.03 0.04 -12.41
N GLY A 180 -6.05 1.11 -13.19
CA GLY A 180 -7.24 1.53 -13.95
C GLY A 180 -7.22 3.01 -14.35
N ASP A 181 -8.05 3.35 -15.34
CA ASP A 181 -8.19 4.72 -15.88
C ASP A 181 -8.94 5.67 -14.93
N GLU A 182 -9.77 5.14 -14.03
CA GLU A 182 -10.57 5.95 -13.11
C GLU A 182 -9.88 6.07 -11.74
N CYS A 183 -9.22 7.22 -11.52
CA CYS A 183 -8.69 7.61 -10.21
C CYS A 183 -9.80 7.52 -9.14
N PHE A 184 -9.56 6.76 -8.07
CA PHE A 184 -10.37 6.87 -6.85
C PHE A 184 -10.38 8.34 -6.40
N LYS A 185 -11.56 8.89 -6.09
CA LYS A 185 -11.65 10.10 -5.29
C LYS A 185 -11.22 9.75 -3.87
N PHE A 186 -10.07 10.28 -3.46
CA PHE A 186 -9.57 10.11 -2.11
C PHE A 186 -10.44 10.92 -1.15
N ASP A 187 -11.28 10.24 -0.35
CA ASP A 187 -12.19 10.93 0.59
C ASP A 187 -11.44 11.43 1.83
N SER A 188 -10.65 10.55 2.45
CA SER A 188 -9.96 10.85 3.72
C SER A 188 -8.93 9.78 4.10
N LEU A 189 -7.81 10.22 4.69
CA LEU A 189 -6.90 9.35 5.43
C LEU A 189 -7.44 9.23 6.86
N ASN A 190 -8.09 8.11 7.19
CA ASN A 190 -8.56 7.88 8.56
C ASN A 190 -7.49 7.15 9.37
N THR A 191 -6.73 7.91 10.16
CA THR A 191 -5.81 7.33 11.15
C THR A 191 -6.65 6.83 12.34
N GLN A 192 -6.62 5.53 12.67
CA GLN A 192 -7.21 5.09 13.94
C GLN A 192 -6.32 5.59 15.07
N GLN A 193 -6.66 6.75 15.63
CA GLN A 193 -6.15 7.18 16.93
C GLN A 193 -7.15 6.93 18.06
N SER A 194 -8.37 6.42 17.79
CA SER A 194 -9.38 6.21 18.82
C SER A 194 -10.15 4.90 18.66
N GLU A 195 -10.52 4.30 19.79
CA GLU A 195 -11.32 3.05 19.94
C GLU A 195 -12.73 3.11 19.33
N LYS A 196 -13.11 4.19 18.64
CA LYS A 196 -14.37 4.27 17.90
C LYS A 196 -14.21 3.63 16.53
N MET A 197 -15.12 2.69 16.22
CA MET A 197 -15.26 2.11 14.89
C MET A 197 -15.45 3.25 13.87
N LEU A 198 -14.49 3.38 12.95
CA LEU A 198 -14.62 4.31 11.84
C LEU A 198 -15.82 3.88 10.99
N PRO A 199 -16.62 4.82 10.46
CA PRO A 199 -17.66 4.46 9.51
C PRO A 199 -17.00 3.78 8.31
N LEU A 200 -17.51 2.61 7.95
CA LEU A 200 -17.07 1.91 6.74
C LEU A 200 -17.56 2.67 5.51
N LEU A 201 -16.83 2.52 4.41
CA LEU A 201 -17.35 2.95 3.11
C LEU A 201 -18.72 2.31 2.85
N PRO A 202 -19.74 3.11 2.48
CA PRO A 202 -20.97 2.59 1.91
C PRO A 202 -20.69 1.77 0.65
N SER A 203 -21.49 0.74 0.37
CA SER A 203 -21.31 -0.09 -0.83
C SER A 203 -21.58 0.66 -2.14
N ASP A 204 -22.33 1.76 -2.09
CA ASP A 204 -22.61 2.68 -3.20
C ASP A 204 -21.52 3.76 -3.37
N ALA A 205 -20.50 3.79 -2.50
CA ALA A 205 -19.34 4.65 -2.61
C ALA A 205 -18.32 4.11 -3.63
N CYS A 206 -18.78 3.85 -4.86
CA CYS A 206 -17.90 3.56 -5.99
C CYS A 206 -16.88 4.70 -6.14
N HIS A 207 -15.62 4.35 -6.42
CA HIS A 207 -14.49 5.28 -6.54
C HIS A 207 -13.99 5.90 -5.23
N TYR A 208 -14.36 5.41 -4.05
CA TYR A 208 -13.73 5.82 -2.79
C TYR A 208 -12.75 4.78 -2.26
N LEU A 209 -11.63 5.26 -1.74
CA LEU A 209 -10.60 4.47 -1.08
C LEU A 209 -10.59 4.81 0.42
N GLN A 210 -10.69 3.79 1.27
CA GLN A 210 -10.54 3.93 2.72
C GLN A 210 -9.22 3.32 3.16
N LEU A 211 -8.48 4.09 3.96
CA LEU A 211 -7.25 3.68 4.59
C LEU A 211 -7.42 3.63 6.10
N ILE A 212 -6.91 2.56 6.71
CA ILE A 212 -6.95 2.33 8.15
C ILE A 212 -5.52 2.05 8.60
N VAL A 213 -5.04 2.82 9.57
CA VAL A 213 -3.72 2.68 10.19
C VAL A 213 -3.89 2.13 11.59
N THR A 214 -3.15 1.09 11.98
CA THR A 214 -3.19 0.49 13.32
C THR A 214 -1.80 0.32 13.93
N ASP A 215 -1.74 0.24 15.25
CA ASP A 215 -0.55 -0.15 16.00
C ASP A 215 -0.63 -1.65 16.33
N LEU A 216 0.26 -2.45 15.75
CA LEU A 216 0.29 -3.92 15.83
C LEU A 216 0.92 -4.45 17.12
N ASP A 217 1.45 -3.56 17.97
CA ASP A 217 1.98 -3.90 19.29
C ASP A 217 0.93 -3.79 20.42
N ARG A 218 -0.29 -3.35 20.10
CA ARG A 218 -1.40 -3.19 21.05
C ARG A 218 -2.35 -4.39 21.10
#